data_AF-A0A416U1V7-F1
#
_entry.id   AF-A0A416U1V7-F1
#
_cell.length_a   1.000
_cell.length_b   1.000
_cell.length_c   1.000
_cell.angle_alpha   90.00
_cell.angle_beta   90.00
_cell.angle_gamma   90.00
#
_symmetry.space_group_name_H-M   'P 1'
#
loop_
_entity.id
_entity.type
_entity.pdbx_description
1 polymer ?
#
loop_
_entity_poly.entity_id
_entity_poly.type
_entity_poly.pdbx_seq_one_letter_code
_entity_poly.pdbx_strand_id
1 'polypeptide(L)'
;MKPDRFTITTKKFDFMKLNEKIHTYKLENGYKPYLFMNEDTIDELVNIIGLSCDGLTGAQSNGLCGTYCAMKTFCDNTMQFGEVEMR
;
A
#
# COMPACT_ATOMS: atom_id res chain seq x y z
N MET A 1 -1.65 10.07 -15.98
CA MET A 1 -2.01 8.65 -15.81
C MET A 1 -3.25 8.59 -14.92
N LYS A 2 -4.20 7.69 -15.18
CA LYS A 2 -5.29 7.46 -14.22
C LYS A 2 -4.72 6.66 -13.04
N PRO A 3 -4.99 7.04 -11.79
CA PRO A 3 -4.58 6.23 -10.65
C PRO A 3 -5.25 4.86 -10.71
N ASP A 4 -4.49 3.79 -10.43
CA ASP A 4 -5.04 2.43 -10.33
C ASP A 4 -5.53 2.20 -8.90
N ARG A 5 -6.85 2.01 -8.75
CA ARG A 5 -7.52 1.82 -7.46
C ARG A 5 -8.13 0.43 -7.39
N PHE A 6 -7.90 -0.26 -6.27
CA PHE A 6 -8.41 -1.60 -6.02
C PHE A 6 -8.56 -1.85 -4.52
N THR A 7 -9.25 -2.94 -4.17
CA THR A 7 -9.43 -3.37 -2.78
C THR A 7 -8.69 -4.67 -2.50
N ILE A 8 -8.14 -4.79 -1.29
CA ILE A 8 -7.42 -5.99 -0.79
C ILE A 8 -8.15 -6.69 0.36
N THR A 9 -9.41 -6.32 0.63
CA THR A 9 -10.22 -6.83 1.76
C THR A 9 -11.53 -7.48 1.30
N THR A 10 -11.47 -8.48 0.41
CA THR A 10 -12.70 -9.13 -0.12
C THR A 10 -13.40 -10.05 0.89
N LYS A 11 -12.66 -10.69 1.80
CA LYS A 11 -13.16 -11.49 2.94
C LYS A 11 -12.17 -11.52 4.12
N LYS A 12 -10.88 -11.46 3.78
CA LYS A 12 -9.73 -11.27 4.67
C LYS A 12 -8.78 -10.30 3.99
N PHE A 13 -7.81 -9.78 4.74
CA PHE A 13 -6.75 -8.97 4.19
C PHE A 13 -5.86 -9.81 3.26
N ASP A 14 -5.76 -9.42 1.99
CA ASP A 14 -5.10 -10.16 0.92
C ASP A 14 -3.84 -9.42 0.46
N PHE A 15 -2.75 -9.62 1.19
CA PHE A 15 -1.46 -9.03 0.83
C PHE A 15 -0.84 -9.66 -0.43
N MET A 16 -1.25 -10.88 -0.81
CA MET A 16 -0.81 -11.51 -2.05
C MET A 16 -1.35 -10.74 -3.25
N LYS A 17 -2.63 -10.35 -3.21
CA LYS A 17 -3.24 -9.48 -4.22
C LYS A 17 -2.54 -8.12 -4.33
N LEU A 18 -2.13 -7.52 -3.21
CA LEU A 18 -1.34 -6.28 -3.21
C LEU A 18 -0.03 -6.47 -3.98
N ASN A 19 0.71 -7.55 -3.69
CA ASN A 19 1.98 -7.86 -4.35
C ASN A 19 1.83 -8.13 -5.85
N GLU A 20 0.79 -8.87 -6.25
CA GLU A 20 0.46 -9.13 -7.65
C GLU A 20 0.18 -7.81 -8.39
N LYS A 21 -0.67 -6.95 -7.81
CA LYS A 21 -1.00 -5.64 -8.38
C LYS A 21 0.22 -4.74 -8.57
N ILE A 22 1.12 -4.70 -7.58
CA ILE A 22 2.37 -3.95 -7.69
C ILE A 22 3.27 -4.52 -8.80
N HIS A 23 3.34 -5.85 -8.94
CA HIS A 23 4.13 -6.48 -10.00
C HIS A 23 3.60 -6.12 -11.38
N THR A 24 2.29 -6.26 -11.59
CA THR A 24 1.61 -5.86 -12.84
C THR A 24 1.83 -4.39 -13.15
N TYR A 25 1.67 -3.50 -12.17
CA TYR A 25 1.89 -2.06 -12.37
C TYR A 25 3.33 -1.77 -12.86
N LYS A 26 4.34 -2.42 -12.28
CA LYS A 26 5.74 -2.25 -12.69
C LYS A 26 5.98 -2.74 -14.12
N LEU A 27 5.39 -3.87 -14.50
CA LEU A 27 5.50 -4.42 -15.85
C LEU A 27 4.84 -3.51 -16.91
N GLU A 28 3.67 -2.96 -16.59
CA GLU A 28 2.92 -2.12 -17.53
C GLU A 28 3.50 -0.70 -17.66
N ASN A 29 4.04 -0.14 -16.58
CA ASN A 29 4.44 1.27 -16.54
C ASN A 29 5.96 1.49 -16.59
N GLY A 30 6.77 0.46 -16.29
CA GLY A 30 8.23 0.55 -16.29
C GLY A 30 8.84 1.27 -15.08
N TYR A 31 8.04 1.62 -14.05
CA TYR A 31 8.51 2.24 -12.82
C TYR A 31 7.76 1.73 -11.58
N LYS A 32 8.30 2.00 -10.39
CA LYS A 32 7.70 1.59 -9.11
C LYS A 32 6.59 2.57 -8.72
N PRO A 33 5.40 2.08 -8.32
CA PRO A 33 4.33 2.98 -7.88
C PRO A 33 4.64 3.60 -6.51
N TYR A 34 4.02 4.75 -6.26
CA TYR A 34 3.68 5.19 -4.92
C TYR A 34 2.37 4.54 -4.48
N LEU A 35 2.32 4.10 -3.22
CA LEU A 35 1.16 3.46 -2.62
C LEU A 35 0.43 4.46 -1.73
N PHE A 36 -0.89 4.49 -1.82
CA PHE A 36 -1.76 5.25 -0.93
C PHE A 36 -2.80 4.31 -0.35
N MET A 37 -2.96 4.36 0.97
CA MET A 37 -3.89 3.54 1.75
C MET A 37 -4.12 4.21 3.10
N ASN A 38 -5.22 3.92 3.77
CA ASN A 38 -5.48 4.50 5.09
C ASN A 38 -4.61 3.86 6.19
N GLU A 39 -4.53 4.52 7.35
CA GLU A 39 -3.72 4.08 8.48
C GLU A 39 -4.08 2.64 8.95
N ASP A 40 -5.36 2.34 9.11
CA ASP A 40 -5.82 1.01 9.54
C ASP A 40 -5.35 -0.11 8.60
N THR A 41 -5.32 0.14 7.29
CA THR A 41 -4.84 -0.82 6.28
C THR A 41 -3.33 -1.02 6.40
N ILE A 42 -2.58 0.04 6.70
CA ILE A 42 -1.13 -0.01 6.91
C ILE A 42 -0.82 -0.80 8.17
N ASP A 43 -1.55 -0.56 9.26
CA ASP A 43 -1.36 -1.26 10.52
C ASP A 43 -1.63 -2.76 10.38
N GLU A 44 -2.71 -3.15 9.71
CA GLU A 44 -3.00 -4.56 9.40
C GLU A 44 -1.92 -5.18 8.51
N LEU A 45 -1.42 -4.44 7.51
CA LEU A 45 -0.33 -4.89 6.66
C LEU A 45 0.95 -5.14 7.48
N VAL A 46 1.30 -4.23 8.38
CA VAL A 46 2.46 -4.34 9.29
C VAL A 46 2.30 -5.54 10.23
N ASN A 47 1.11 -5.76 10.77
CA ASN A 47 0.79 -6.91 11.63
C ASN A 47 0.97 -8.24 10.89
N ILE A 48 0.59 -8.32 9.62
CA ILE A 48 0.69 -9.55 8.81
C ILE A 48 2.13 -9.84 8.39
N ILE A 49 2.86 -8.83 7.92
CA ILE A 49 4.22 -9.03 7.40
C ILE A 49 5.27 -9.13 8.50
N GLY A 50 4.96 -8.65 9.71
CA GLY A 50 5.85 -8.63 10.87
C GLY A 50 7.07 -7.75 10.62
N LEU A 51 7.01 -6.48 11.07
CA LEU A 51 8.06 -5.46 10.86
C LEU A 51 8.52 -5.42 9.39
N SER A 52 7.91 -4.53 8.61
CA SER A 52 8.45 -4.13 7.31
C SER A 52 9.95 -3.88 7.45
N CYS A 53 10.78 -4.73 6.83
CA CYS A 53 12.23 -4.54 6.76
C CYS A 53 12.61 -3.17 6.18
N ASP A 54 11.65 -2.49 5.55
CA ASP A 54 11.83 -1.25 4.81
C ASP A 54 11.24 -0.02 5.55
N GLY A 55 10.91 -0.16 6.84
CA GLY A 55 10.55 0.96 7.71
C GLY A 55 9.13 1.50 7.51
N LEU A 56 8.17 0.63 7.14
CA LEU A 56 6.74 1.00 7.18
C LEU A 56 6.33 1.18 8.65
N THR A 57 6.08 2.43 9.02
CA THR A 57 5.57 2.87 10.32
C THR A 57 4.21 3.54 10.12
N GLY A 58 3.36 3.63 11.14
CA GLY A 58 2.07 4.34 11.05
C GLY A 58 2.20 5.81 10.60
N ALA A 59 1.11 6.56 10.59
CA ALA A 59 1.09 7.90 9.99
C ALA A 59 2.10 8.88 10.62
N GLN A 60 2.95 9.50 9.80
CA GLN A 60 3.84 10.61 10.19
C GLN A 60 3.29 11.96 9.73
N SER A 61 3.85 13.07 10.24
CA SER A 61 3.38 14.45 10.03
C SER A 61 3.31 14.92 8.56
N ASN A 62 3.93 14.20 7.62
CA ASN A 62 3.93 14.50 6.19
C ASN A 62 3.07 13.53 5.36
N GLY A 63 2.33 12.61 6.00
CA GLY A 63 1.57 11.57 5.34
C GLY A 63 2.40 10.43 4.73
N LEU A 64 3.73 10.43 4.84
CA LEU A 64 4.57 9.28 4.47
C LEU A 64 4.60 8.30 5.64
N CYS A 65 4.12 7.09 5.43
CA CYS A 65 4.17 6.01 6.43
C CYS A 65 5.47 5.23 6.37
N GLY A 66 6.11 5.16 5.20
CA GLY A 66 7.40 4.50 5.05
C GLY A 66 7.48 3.82 3.70
N THR A 67 8.04 2.61 3.68
CA THR A 67 8.06 1.81 2.46
C THR A 67 7.58 0.39 2.66
N TYR A 68 6.78 -0.09 1.72
CA TYR A 68 6.37 -1.48 1.58
C TYR A 68 7.10 -2.05 0.37
N CYS A 69 7.91 -3.10 0.51
CA CYS A 69 8.70 -3.72 -0.57
C CYS A 69 9.46 -2.70 -1.45
N ALA A 70 10.07 -1.70 -0.82
CA ALA A 70 10.76 -0.56 -1.44
C ALA A 70 9.88 0.39 -2.31
N MET A 71 8.55 0.35 -2.17
CA MET A 71 7.63 1.39 -2.68
C MET A 71 7.31 2.37 -1.57
N LYS A 72 7.32 3.68 -1.86
CA LYS A 72 6.89 4.68 -0.87
C LYS A 72 5.39 4.51 -0.62
N THR A 73 5.02 4.41 0.65
CA THR A 73 3.64 4.25 1.10
C THR A 73 3.22 5.46 1.89
N PHE A 74 2.12 6.07 1.47
CA PHE A 74 1.53 7.25 2.05
C PHE A 74 0.21 6.91 2.74
N CYS A 75 -0.01 7.50 3.91
CA CYS A 75 -1.29 7.49 4.59
C CYS A 75 -2.25 8.45 3.89
N ASP A 76 -3.38 7.92 3.44
CA ASP A 76 -4.50 8.71 2.96
C ASP A 76 -5.77 8.28 3.72
N ASN A 77 -6.04 8.98 4.82
CA ASN A 77 -7.21 8.73 5.67
C ASN A 77 -8.55 9.13 5.02
N THR A 78 -8.55 9.61 3.77
CA THR A 78 -9.79 9.75 2.97
C THR A 78 -10.22 8.42 2.33
N MET A 79 -9.34 7.42 2.30
CA MET A 79 -9.60 6.08 1.74
C MET A 79 -10.27 5.15 2.75
N GLN A 80 -11.03 4.18 2.25
CA GLN A 80 -11.64 3.15 3.09
C GLN A 80 -10.66 2.03 3.44
N PHE A 81 -10.93 1.31 4.53
CA PHE A 81 -10.11 0.17 4.94
C PHE A 81 -10.02 -0.89 3.83
N GLY A 82 -8.79 -1.23 3.46
CA GLY A 82 -8.46 -2.16 2.38
C GLY A 82 -8.49 -1.57 0.98
N GLU A 83 -8.74 -0.27 0.81
CA GLU A 83 -8.51 0.40 -0.46
C GLU A 83 -7.02 0.71 -0.65
N VAL A 84 -6.54 0.53 -1.87
CA VAL A 84 -5.17 0.87 -2.28
C VAL A 84 -5.23 1.64 -3.59
N GLU A 85 -4.45 2.71 -3.66
CA GLU A 85 -4.23 3.49 -4.88
C GLU A 85 -2.75 3.48 -5.24
N MET A 86 -2.47 3.24 -6.52
CA MET A 86 -1.13 3.30 -7.11
C MET A 86 -0.99 4.51 -8.04
N ARG A 87 0.12 5.25 -7.90
CA ARG A 87 0.50 6.39 -8.74
C ARG A 87 1.93 6.28 -9.26
#